data_AF-R6U7N0-F1
#
_entry.id   AF-R6U7N0-F1
#
_cell.length_a   1.000
_cell.length_b   1.000
_cell.length_c   1.000
_cell.angle_alpha   90.00
_cell.angle_beta   90.00
_cell.angle_gamma   90.00
#
_symmetry.space_group_name_H-M   'P 1'
#
loop_
_entity.id
_entity.type
_entity.pdbx_description
1 polymer ?
#
loop_
_entity_poly.entity_id
_entity_poly.type
_entity_poly.pdbx_seq_one_letter_code
_entity_poly.pdbx_strand_id
1 'polypeptide(L)' 'MAPTEAPTEGQYTKGDVTGDERVSLADVVFVLRAAVGYDGFELTVGTSRFEAADMDNNGVINMQDAVLLARMII' A
#
# COMPACT_ATOMS: atom_id res chain seq x y z
N MET A 1 7.44 -24.50 -6.53
CA MET A 1 6.17 -24.07 -5.91
C MET A 1 6.46 -22.71 -5.28
N ALA A 2 5.92 -21.62 -5.84
CA ALA A 2 5.97 -20.33 -5.14
C ALA A 2 5.13 -20.43 -3.85
N PRO A 3 5.46 -19.72 -2.76
CA PRO A 3 4.61 -19.72 -1.58
C PRO A 3 3.22 -19.24 -2.00
N THR A 4 2.23 -20.11 -1.86
CA THR A 4 0.82 -19.84 -2.17
C THR A 4 0.12 -19.46 -0.88
N GLU A 5 0.63 -18.42 -0.24
CA GLU A 5 -0.11 -17.72 0.80
C GLU A 5 -0.48 -16.39 0.16
N ALA A 6 -1.72 -16.32 -0.33
CA ALA A 6 -2.36 -15.01 -0.46
C ALA A 6 -2.17 -14.31 0.88
N PRO A 7 -1.78 -13.02 0.92
CA PRO A 7 -1.73 -12.33 2.18
C PRO A 7 -3.10 -12.51 2.81
N THR A 8 -3.16 -13.20 3.96
CA THR A 8 -4.27 -13.11 4.90
C THR A 8 -4.67 -11.65 4.87
N GLU A 9 -5.94 -11.31 4.69
CA GLU A 9 -6.36 -9.90 4.73
C GLU A 9 -5.94 -9.34 6.09
N GLY A 10 -4.72 -8.81 6.14
CA GLY A 10 -4.19 -8.10 7.26
C GLY A 10 -5.11 -6.92 7.44
N GLN A 11 -5.32 -6.52 8.69
CA GLN A 11 -5.99 -5.24 8.90
C GLN A 11 -5.08 -4.15 8.34
N TYR A 12 -5.30 -3.77 7.08
CA TYR A 12 -4.64 -2.63 6.48
C TYR A 12 -5.11 -1.39 7.21
N THR A 13 -4.18 -0.71 7.86
CA THR A 13 -4.42 0.58 8.50
C THR A 13 -3.75 1.66 7.66
N LYS A 14 -4.14 2.92 7.84
CA LYS A 14 -3.59 4.06 7.07
C LYS A 14 -2.06 4.00 7.07
N GLY A 15 -1.46 3.79 5.90
CA GLY A 15 -0.02 3.67 5.69
C GLY A 15 0.60 2.27 5.86
N ASP A 16 -0.10 1.31 6.46
CA ASP A 16 0.30 -0.10 6.49
C ASP A 16 -0.38 -0.85 5.34
N VAL A 17 0.29 -0.87 4.20
CA VAL A 17 -0.21 -1.53 2.98
C VAL A 17 0.37 -2.92 2.82
N THR A 18 1.40 -3.28 3.58
CA THR A 18 1.94 -4.64 3.62
C THR A 18 1.18 -5.55 4.58
N GLY A 19 0.45 -4.97 5.53
CA GLY A 19 -0.33 -5.66 6.56
C GLY A 19 0.53 -6.22 7.68
N ASP A 20 1.70 -5.62 7.93
CA ASP A 20 2.70 -6.09 8.91
C ASP A 20 2.64 -5.33 10.25
N GLU A 21 1.59 -4.53 10.44
CA GLU A 21 1.32 -3.69 11.61
C GLU A 21 2.36 -2.58 11.82
N ARG A 22 3.14 -2.25 10.78
CA ARG A 22 4.15 -1.20 10.81
C ARG A 22 4.00 -0.29 9.58
N VAL A 23 4.41 0.96 9.78
CA VAL A 23 4.54 1.92 8.67
C VAL A 23 6.01 2.07 8.37
N SER A 24 6.45 1.45 7.27
CA SER A 24 7.85 1.28 6.94
C SER A 24 8.18 1.65 5.49
N LEU A 25 9.47 1.53 5.13
CA LEU A 25 9.89 1.67 3.74
C LEU A 25 9.28 0.60 2.83
N ALA A 26 8.92 -0.57 3.36
CA ALA A 26 8.28 -1.63 2.58
C ALA A 26 6.91 -1.16 2.03
N ASP A 27 6.16 -0.43 2.84
CA ASP A 27 4.87 0.16 2.48
C ASP A 27 5.03 1.22 1.40
N VAL A 28 6.02 2.11 1.55
CA VAL A 28 6.35 3.11 0.53
C VAL A 28 6.68 2.46 -0.81
N VAL A 29 7.53 1.43 -0.80
CA VAL A 29 7.91 0.71 -2.02
C VAL A 29 6.71 -0.01 -2.64
N PHE A 30 5.79 -0.53 -1.82
CA PHE A 30 4.55 -1.10 -2.30
C PHE A 30 3.68 -0.06 -3.02
N VAL A 31 3.45 1.10 -2.40
CA VAL A 31 2.68 2.19 -3.02
C VAL A 31 3.33 2.68 -4.31
N LEU A 32 4.66 2.78 -4.37
CA LEU A 32 5.37 3.14 -5.60
C LEU A 32 5.15 2.13 -6.73
N ARG A 33 5.17 0.82 -6.42
CA ARG A 33 4.89 -0.24 -7.41
C ARG A 33 3.45 -0.16 -7.93
N ALA A 34 2.49 0.06 -7.04
CA ALA A 34 1.10 0.27 -7.41
C ALA A 34 0.94 1.51 -8.32
N ALA A 35 1.58 2.63 -7.95
CA ALA A 35 1.51 3.90 -8.69
C ALA A 35 2.08 3.83 -10.11
N VAL A 36 3.10 2.98 -10.36
CA VAL A 36 3.68 2.79 -11.70
C VAL A 36 3.00 1.65 -12.48
N GLY A 37 1.98 1.01 -11.92
CA GLY A 37 1.28 -0.12 -12.56
C GLY A 37 2.16 -1.36 -12.68
N TYR A 38 2.96 -1.66 -11.65
CA TYR A 38 3.76 -2.87 -11.62
C TYR A 38 2.85 -4.09 -11.42
N ASP A 39 2.94 -5.06 -12.33
CA ASP A 39 2.11 -6.27 -12.33
C ASP A 39 2.08 -6.95 -10.94
N GLY A 40 0.88 -7.17 -10.41
CA GLY A 40 0.64 -7.82 -9.12
C GLY A 40 0.62 -6.87 -7.92
N PHE A 41 0.72 -5.56 -8.12
CA PHE A 41 0.60 -4.52 -7.09
C PHE A 41 -0.60 -3.60 -7.31
N GLU A 42 -1.50 -3.95 -8.21
CA GLU A 42 -2.72 -3.19 -8.47
C GLU A 42 -3.59 -3.15 -7.22
N LEU A 43 -4.10 -1.96 -6.91
CA LEU A 43 -5.01 -1.74 -5.79
C LEU A 43 -6.41 -1.44 -6.31
N THR A 44 -7.37 -2.26 -5.88
CA THR A 44 -8.78 -2.09 -6.23
C THR A 44 -9.41 -1.03 -5.33
N VAL A 45 -9.96 0.02 -5.93
CA VAL A 45 -10.69 1.10 -5.23
C VAL A 45 -11.78 0.51 -4.32
N GLY A 46 -11.88 1.04 -3.09
CA GLY A 46 -12.86 0.60 -2.10
C GLY A 46 -12.45 -0.64 -1.30
N THR A 47 -11.25 -1.19 -1.53
CA THR A 47 -10.66 -2.19 -0.64
C THR A 47 -9.92 -1.51 0.51
N SER A 48 -9.85 -2.15 1.68
CA SER A 48 -9.11 -1.61 2.85
C SER A 48 -7.63 -1.32 2.53
N ARG A 49 -7.01 -2.13 1.68
CA ARG A 49 -5.63 -1.91 1.23
C ARG A 49 -5.48 -0.67 0.34
N PHE A 50 -6.48 -0.39 -0.50
CA PHE A 50 -6.51 0.84 -1.28
C PHE A 50 -6.62 2.06 -0.36
N GLU A 51 -7.55 2.04 0.60
CA GLU A 51 -7.72 3.12 1.59
C GLU A 51 -6.46 3.35 2.45
N ALA A 52 -5.72 2.27 2.74
CA ALA A 52 -4.44 2.35 3.44
C ALA A 52 -3.34 3.02 2.60
N ALA A 53 -3.36 2.83 1.28
CA ALA A 53 -2.38 3.35 0.34
C ALA A 53 -2.69 4.79 -0.10
N ASP A 54 -3.97 5.16 -0.21
CA ASP A 54 -4.43 6.50 -0.60
C ASP A 54 -4.23 7.47 0.58
N MET A 55 -3.08 8.13 0.62
CA MET A 55 -2.66 8.91 1.79
C MET A 55 -3.38 10.25 1.86
N ASP A 56 -3.69 10.86 0.72
CA ASP A 56 -4.43 12.13 0.67
C ASP A 56 -5.96 11.96 0.51
N ASN A 57 -6.45 10.74 0.33
CA ASN A 57 -7.86 10.38 0.13
C ASN A 57 -8.46 10.98 -1.15
N ASN A 58 -7.66 11.10 -2.22
CA ASN A 58 -8.12 11.66 -3.50
C ASN A 58 -8.70 10.60 -4.45
N GLY A 59 -8.64 9.31 -4.08
CA GLY A 59 -9.13 8.19 -4.87
C GLY A 59 -8.18 7.73 -5.99
N VAL A 60 -6.91 8.15 -5.97
CA VAL A 60 -5.90 7.84 -7.00
C VAL A 60 -4.54 7.56 -6.37
N ILE A 61 -4.09 6.31 -6.43
CA ILE A 61 -2.76 5.92 -5.98
C ILE A 61 -1.69 6.43 -6.94
N ASN A 62 -0.84 7.34 -6.46
CA ASN A 62 0.24 7.92 -7.24
C ASN A 62 1.49 8.24 -6.38
N MET A 63 2.49 8.89 -6.98
CA MET A 63 3.75 9.21 -6.27
C MET A 63 3.55 10.12 -5.06
N GLN A 64 2.51 10.95 -5.04
CA GLN A 64 2.19 11.81 -3.90
C GLN A 64 1.87 11.00 -2.66
N ASP A 65 1.14 9.90 -2.80
CA ASP A 65 0.84 8.99 -1.68
C ASP A 65 2.10 8.39 -1.09
N ALA A 66 3.00 7.92 -1.95
CA ALA A 66 4.29 7.39 -1.52
C ALA A 66 5.14 8.45 -0.78
N VAL A 67 5.15 9.70 -1.24
CA VAL A 67 5.86 10.80 -0.57
C VAL A 67 5.24 11.14 0.78
N LEU A 68 3.90 11.15 0.86
CA LEU A 68 3.19 11.39 2.12
C LEU A 68 3.46 10.27 3.12
N LEU A 69 3.43 9.02 2.66
CA LEU A 69 3.73 7.85 3.46
C LEU A 69 5.17 7.86 3.98
N ALA A 70 6.14 8.20 3.12
CA ALA A 70 7.54 8.28 3.50
C ALA A 70 7.83 9.29 4.63
N ARG A 71 6.98 10.31 4.79
CA ARG A 71 7.09 11.29 5.90
C ARG A 71 6.56 10.75 7.23
N MET A 72 5.81 9.66 7.21
CA MET A 72 5.19 9.07 8.40
C MET A 72 5.96 7.86 8.94
N ILE A 73 7.01 7.41 8.25
CA ILE A 73 7.84 6.29 8.71
C ILE A 73 8.33 6.56 10.14
N ILE A 74 8.13 5.56 11.01
CA ILE A 74 8.44 5.57 12.44
C ILE A 74 9.47 4.50 12.81
#